data_AF-A0A3B0RTS5-F1
#
_entry.id   AF-A0A3B0RTS5-F1
#
_cell.length_a   1.000
_cell.length_b   1.000
_cell.length_c   1.000
_cell.angle_alpha   90.00
_cell.angle_beta   90.00
_cell.angle_gamma   90.00
#
_symmetry.space_group_name_H-M   'P 1'
#
loop_
_entity.id
_entity.type
_entity.pdbx_description
1 polymer ?
#
loop_
_entity_poly.entity_id
_entity_poly.type
_entity_poly.pdbx_seq_one_letter_code
_entity_poly.pdbx_strand_id
1 'polypeptide(L)'
;MNKQQAIDATKLGSIAAYVSGAMTLVITLIARISDATGSFALWNDPWIIIDVVIIFTCAYGMYKQSRSAALVMLIYFIFAKIFITIETGNFSGLIVGLLFSYFFARATYGAFIFHKIEKSDNPDYRPVRKWTYFVGIPTGLIILLLTILGLMSMTEIIPSNNVLNGIEMSQDNRDTLISNDIINSDDHIEYYYFDGLVSILDGGVLLTDDRIILFMPDENQEILVYQLYFYEIASIDLLEEGGDFSDSIYKVTGKAPDSWIQFGLSLEKNGHEKFIEALRSKITRTTANE
;
A
#
# COMPACT_ATOMS: atom_id res chain seq x y z
N MET A 1 -39.10 -7.97 -3.88
CA MET A 1 -38.51 -8.61 -5.07
C MET A 1 -39.02 -10.05 -5.14
N ASN A 2 -39.58 -10.49 -6.26
CA ASN A 2 -40.01 -11.88 -6.47
C ASN A 2 -38.83 -12.75 -6.99
N LYS A 3 -39.02 -14.08 -7.10
CA LYS A 3 -37.95 -15.01 -7.51
C LYS A 3 -37.34 -14.67 -8.87
N GLN A 4 -38.17 -14.34 -9.86
CA GLN A 4 -37.70 -13.98 -11.20
C GLN A 4 -36.87 -12.69 -11.18
N GLN A 5 -37.37 -11.64 -10.51
CA GLN A 5 -36.65 -10.39 -10.33
C GLN A 5 -35.31 -10.58 -9.59
N ALA A 6 -35.24 -11.53 -8.65
CA ALA A 6 -34.02 -11.86 -7.93
C ALA A 6 -32.99 -12.53 -8.85
N ILE A 7 -33.42 -13.48 -9.69
CA ILE A 7 -32.57 -14.10 -10.72
C ILE A 7 -32.07 -13.04 -11.70
N ASP A 8 -32.95 -12.17 -12.19
CA ASP A 8 -32.59 -11.13 -13.15
C ASP A 8 -31.62 -10.12 -12.55
N ALA A 9 -31.80 -9.75 -11.27
CA ALA A 9 -30.85 -8.90 -10.56
C ALA A 9 -29.45 -9.53 -10.48
N THR A 10 -29.35 -10.83 -10.18
CA THR A 10 -28.05 -11.53 -10.14
C THR A 10 -27.40 -11.62 -11.52
N LYS A 11 -28.18 -11.81 -12.58
CA LYS A 11 -27.68 -11.83 -13.97
C LYS A 11 -27.19 -10.46 -14.43
N LEU A 12 -27.93 -9.40 -14.11
CA LEU A 12 -27.50 -8.03 -14.43
C LEU A 12 -26.21 -7.69 -13.68
N GLY A 13 -26.08 -8.08 -12.41
CA GLY A 13 -24.83 -7.95 -11.66
C GLY A 13 -23.67 -8.74 -12.27
N SER A 14 -23.91 -9.98 -12.72
CA SER A 14 -22.87 -10.77 -13.38
C SER A 14 -22.41 -10.13 -14.69
N ILE A 15 -23.34 -9.63 -15.51
CA ILE A 15 -23.02 -8.90 -16.75
C ILE A 15 -22.19 -7.66 -16.43
N ALA A 16 -22.61 -6.89 -15.42
CA ALA A 16 -21.88 -5.71 -14.98
C ALA A 16 -20.44 -6.06 -14.53
N ALA A 17 -20.25 -7.18 -13.82
CA ALA A 17 -18.91 -7.64 -13.42
C ALA A 17 -18.07 -8.11 -14.62
N TYR A 18 -18.66 -8.83 -15.59
CA TYR A 18 -17.96 -9.19 -16.83
C TYR A 18 -17.51 -7.95 -17.61
N VAL A 19 -18.37 -6.94 -17.73
CA VAL A 19 -18.03 -5.67 -18.40
C VAL A 19 -16.92 -4.96 -17.64
N SER A 20 -17.02 -4.83 -16.31
CA SER A 20 -15.98 -4.20 -15.49
C SER A 20 -14.64 -4.94 -15.60
N GLY A 21 -14.64 -6.27 -15.49
CA GLY A 21 -13.43 -7.08 -15.60
C GLY A 21 -12.80 -7.02 -16.99
N ALA A 22 -13.62 -7.01 -18.06
CA ALA A 22 -13.13 -6.85 -19.42
C ALA A 22 -12.52 -5.46 -19.65
N MET A 23 -13.13 -4.40 -19.12
CA MET A 23 -12.56 -3.05 -19.18
C MET A 23 -11.22 -2.98 -18.45
N THR A 24 -11.14 -3.50 -17.23
CA THR A 24 -9.89 -3.57 -16.45
C THR A 24 -8.81 -4.33 -17.22
N LEU A 25 -9.13 -5.49 -17.79
CA LEU A 25 -8.20 -6.29 -18.58
C LEU A 25 -7.68 -5.51 -19.80
N VAL A 26 -8.57 -4.89 -20.57
CA VAL A 26 -8.18 -4.12 -21.76
C VAL A 26 -7.27 -2.94 -21.38
N ILE A 27 -7.61 -2.19 -20.33
CA ILE A 27 -6.80 -1.06 -19.87
C ILE A 27 -5.42 -1.53 -19.42
N THR A 28 -5.35 -2.63 -18.65
CA THR A 28 -4.10 -3.22 -18.15
C THR A 28 -3.21 -3.70 -19.30
N LEU A 29 -3.80 -4.37 -20.30
CA LEU A 29 -3.07 -4.83 -21.48
C LEU A 29 -2.52 -3.66 -22.30
N ILE A 30 -3.31 -2.60 -22.50
CA ILE A 30 -2.85 -1.39 -23.20
C ILE A 30 -1.70 -0.74 -22.43
N ALA A 31 -1.88 -0.52 -21.12
CA ALA A 31 -0.86 0.11 -20.27
C ALA A 31 0.46 -0.67 -20.31
N ARG A 32 0.39 -2.00 -20.27
CA ARG A 32 1.56 -2.87 -20.31
C ARG A 32 2.25 -2.92 -21.67
N ILE A 33 1.50 -2.90 -22.76
CA ILE A 33 2.09 -2.85 -24.12
C ILE A 33 2.77 -1.50 -24.36
N SER A 34 2.25 -0.42 -23.76
CA SER A 34 2.80 0.93 -23.92
C SER A 34 3.91 1.30 -22.93
N ASP A 35 4.30 0.39 -22.03
CA ASP A 35 5.18 0.68 -20.88
C ASP A 35 4.77 1.96 -20.14
N ALA A 36 3.47 2.06 -19.83
CA ALA A 36 2.88 3.30 -19.34
C ALA A 36 3.48 3.73 -18.00
N THR A 37 3.83 5.01 -17.91
CA THR A 37 4.30 5.68 -16.68
C THR A 37 3.31 6.75 -16.22
N GLY A 38 3.54 7.35 -15.05
CA GLY A 38 2.68 8.41 -14.49
C GLY A 38 1.28 7.90 -14.09
N SER A 39 0.22 8.63 -14.43
CA SER A 39 -1.16 8.28 -14.03
C SER A 39 -1.68 6.93 -14.54
N PHE A 40 -0.98 6.33 -15.52
CA PHE A 40 -1.27 4.99 -16.03
C PHE A 40 -0.37 3.89 -15.44
N ALA A 41 0.61 4.24 -14.59
CA ALA A 41 1.55 3.29 -14.00
C ALA A 41 0.85 2.23 -13.14
N LEU A 42 -0.19 2.61 -12.39
CA LEU A 42 -1.00 1.67 -11.62
C LEU A 42 -1.53 0.54 -12.52
N TRP A 43 -2.00 0.86 -13.73
CA TRP A 43 -2.53 -0.12 -14.67
C TRP A 43 -1.46 -1.01 -15.32
N ASN A 44 -0.18 -0.70 -15.14
CA ASN A 44 0.94 -1.53 -15.61
C ASN A 44 1.34 -2.61 -14.57
N ASP A 45 0.80 -2.55 -13.35
CA ASP A 45 1.09 -3.50 -12.29
C ASP A 45 0.63 -4.93 -12.67
N PRO A 46 1.54 -5.93 -12.67
CA PRO A 46 1.19 -7.35 -12.86
C PRO A 46 0.06 -7.87 -11.95
N TRP A 47 -0.08 -7.32 -10.74
CA TRP A 47 -1.08 -7.73 -9.76
C TRP A 47 -2.52 -7.50 -10.24
N ILE A 48 -2.75 -6.55 -11.16
CA ILE A 48 -4.09 -6.30 -11.72
C ILE A 48 -4.60 -7.49 -12.55
N ILE A 49 -3.74 -8.38 -13.03
CA ILE A 49 -4.20 -9.61 -13.69
C ILE A 49 -4.92 -10.52 -12.69
N ILE A 50 -4.45 -10.57 -11.44
CA ILE A 50 -5.10 -11.34 -10.36
C ILE A 50 -6.47 -10.73 -10.04
N ASP A 51 -6.56 -9.41 -10.01
CA ASP A 51 -7.82 -8.69 -9.87
C ASP A 51 -8.84 -9.10 -10.94
N VAL A 52 -8.44 -9.14 -12.21
CA VAL A 52 -9.30 -9.57 -13.31
C VAL A 52 -9.82 -11.01 -13.10
N VAL A 53 -8.95 -11.92 -12.65
CA VAL A 53 -9.34 -13.31 -12.35
C VAL A 53 -10.37 -13.36 -11.21
N ILE A 54 -10.19 -12.57 -10.15
CA ILE A 54 -11.14 -12.46 -9.03
C ILE A 54 -12.49 -11.95 -9.53
N ILE A 55 -12.50 -10.87 -10.33
CA ILE A 55 -13.72 -10.28 -10.89
C ILE A 55 -14.48 -11.30 -11.73
N PHE A 56 -13.82 -12.01 -12.65
CA PHE A 56 -14.48 -13.02 -13.49
C PHE A 56 -14.98 -14.23 -12.70
N THR A 57 -14.24 -14.64 -11.66
CA THR A 57 -14.69 -15.71 -10.75
C THR A 57 -15.96 -15.31 -10.00
N CYS A 58 -15.99 -14.07 -9.50
CA CYS A 58 -17.18 -13.54 -8.84
C CYS A 58 -18.35 -13.34 -9.81
N ALA A 59 -18.08 -12.89 -11.04
CA ALA A 59 -19.09 -12.76 -12.10
C ALA A 59 -19.77 -14.09 -12.39
N TYR A 60 -18.99 -15.17 -12.55
CA TYR A 60 -19.51 -16.52 -12.73
C TYR A 60 -20.33 -16.98 -11.50
N GLY A 61 -19.82 -16.71 -10.29
CA GLY A 61 -20.54 -17.02 -9.06
C GLY A 61 -21.89 -16.31 -8.95
N MET A 62 -21.96 -15.03 -9.31
CA MET A 62 -23.21 -14.27 -9.37
C MET A 62 -24.18 -14.82 -10.42
N TYR A 63 -23.66 -15.25 -11.58
CA TYR A 63 -24.48 -15.92 -12.60
C TYR A 63 -25.13 -17.21 -12.08
N LYS A 64 -24.47 -17.89 -11.15
CA LYS A 64 -24.99 -19.05 -10.40
C LYS A 64 -25.74 -18.67 -9.11
N GLN A 65 -26.19 -17.42 -9.00
CA GLN A 65 -26.94 -16.88 -7.86
C GLN A 65 -26.20 -16.96 -6.51
N SER A 66 -24.86 -17.11 -6.49
CA SER A 66 -24.08 -17.24 -5.26
C SER A 66 -24.11 -15.96 -4.42
N ARG A 67 -24.59 -16.08 -3.17
CA ARG A 67 -24.63 -14.98 -2.19
C ARG A 67 -23.23 -14.44 -1.87
N SER A 68 -22.29 -15.35 -1.64
CA SER A 68 -20.91 -14.99 -1.28
C SER A 68 -20.22 -14.28 -2.44
N ALA A 69 -20.38 -14.76 -3.68
CA ALA A 69 -19.76 -14.12 -4.84
C ALA A 69 -20.29 -12.70 -5.08
N ALA A 70 -21.61 -12.49 -4.93
CA ALA A 70 -22.21 -11.16 -5.07
C ALA A 70 -21.71 -10.19 -3.99
N LEU A 71 -21.66 -10.65 -2.74
CA LEU A 71 -21.17 -9.85 -1.62
C LEU A 71 -19.69 -9.51 -1.75
N VAL A 72 -18.85 -10.50 -2.06
CA VAL A 72 -17.40 -10.30 -2.26
C VAL A 72 -17.16 -9.33 -3.40
N MET A 73 -17.86 -9.47 -4.53
CA MET A 73 -17.73 -8.55 -5.66
C MET A 73 -18.07 -7.10 -5.29
N LEU A 74 -19.16 -6.89 -4.54
CA LEU A 74 -19.58 -5.56 -4.11
C LEU A 74 -18.53 -4.93 -3.19
N ILE A 75 -18.08 -5.67 -2.18
CA ILE A 75 -17.09 -5.22 -1.21
C ILE A 75 -15.78 -4.89 -1.93
N TYR A 76 -15.28 -5.83 -2.72
CA TYR A 76 -14.07 -5.68 -3.52
C TYR A 76 -14.12 -4.44 -4.42
N PHE A 77 -15.24 -4.23 -5.14
CA PHE A 77 -15.37 -3.09 -6.05
C PHE A 77 -15.36 -1.74 -5.33
N ILE A 78 -16.01 -1.65 -4.16
CA ILE A 78 -15.98 -0.43 -3.35
C ILE A 78 -14.55 -0.13 -2.90
N PHE A 79 -13.83 -1.14 -2.41
CA PHE A 79 -12.44 -0.97 -1.99
C PHE A 79 -11.52 -0.59 -3.15
N ALA A 80 -11.63 -1.26 -4.30
CA ALA A 80 -10.85 -0.91 -5.48
C ALA A 80 -11.10 0.55 -5.91
N LYS A 81 -12.34 1.05 -5.79
CA LYS A 81 -12.64 2.47 -6.10
C LYS A 81 -12.06 3.44 -5.08
N ILE A 82 -12.06 3.11 -3.80
CA ILE A 82 -11.42 3.92 -2.76
C ILE A 82 -9.91 3.97 -3.01
N PHE A 83 -9.28 2.81 -3.19
CA PHE A 83 -7.85 2.67 -3.47
C PHE A 83 -7.42 3.49 -4.69
N ILE A 84 -8.09 3.33 -5.83
CA ILE A 84 -7.78 4.09 -7.05
C ILE A 84 -7.94 5.60 -6.84
N THR A 85 -8.96 6.04 -6.09
CA THR A 85 -9.18 7.47 -5.83
C THR A 85 -8.06 8.06 -4.98
N ILE A 86 -7.60 7.32 -3.96
CA ILE A 86 -6.47 7.72 -3.11
C ILE A 86 -5.19 7.80 -3.95
N GLU A 87 -4.86 6.74 -4.69
CA GLU A 87 -3.60 6.64 -5.44
C GLU A 87 -3.51 7.66 -6.58
N THR A 88 -4.61 7.90 -7.29
CA THR A 88 -4.59 8.81 -8.45
C THR A 88 -4.91 10.26 -8.10
N GLY A 89 -5.33 10.53 -6.86
CA GLY A 89 -5.86 11.83 -6.43
C GLY A 89 -7.07 12.32 -7.23
N ASN A 90 -7.67 11.47 -8.08
CA ASN A 90 -8.69 11.84 -9.04
C ASN A 90 -9.98 11.05 -8.82
N PHE A 91 -11.10 11.76 -8.76
CA PHE A 91 -12.44 11.17 -8.72
C PHE A 91 -12.94 10.70 -10.11
N SER A 92 -12.00 10.43 -11.02
CA SER A 92 -12.30 9.99 -12.38
C SER A 92 -13.13 8.71 -12.36
N GLY A 93 -14.26 8.73 -13.07
CA GLY A 93 -15.13 7.56 -13.16
C GLY A 93 -15.99 7.28 -11.93
N LEU A 94 -16.17 8.22 -10.99
CA LEU A 94 -17.06 8.07 -9.84
C LEU A 94 -18.51 7.75 -10.25
N ILE A 95 -19.03 8.41 -11.28
CA ILE A 95 -20.39 8.14 -11.80
C ILE A 95 -20.51 6.69 -12.29
N VAL A 96 -19.51 6.23 -13.07
CA VAL A 96 -19.46 4.85 -13.58
C VAL A 96 -19.28 3.86 -12.42
N GLY A 97 -18.48 4.22 -11.42
CA GLY A 97 -18.33 3.47 -10.18
C GLY A 97 -19.65 3.29 -9.44
N LEU A 98 -20.40 4.37 -9.21
CA LEU A 98 -21.71 4.31 -8.56
C LEU A 98 -22.71 3.45 -9.34
N LEU A 99 -22.68 3.52 -10.68
CA LEU A 99 -23.51 2.69 -11.54
C LEU A 99 -23.20 1.19 -11.35
N PHE A 100 -21.92 0.80 -11.38
CA PHE A 100 -21.52 -0.59 -11.12
C PHE A 100 -21.86 -1.03 -9.70
N SER A 101 -21.57 -0.21 -8.69
CA SER A 101 -21.90 -0.47 -7.29
C SER A 101 -23.41 -0.69 -7.10
N TYR A 102 -24.26 0.07 -7.80
CA TYR A 102 -25.70 -0.16 -7.80
C TYR A 102 -26.07 -1.56 -8.30
N PHE A 103 -25.50 -2.00 -9.42
CA PHE A 103 -25.75 -3.35 -9.96
C PHE A 103 -25.24 -4.44 -9.01
N PHE A 104 -24.08 -4.27 -8.39
CA PHE A 104 -23.53 -5.23 -7.42
C PHE A 104 -24.34 -5.29 -6.13
N ALA A 105 -24.82 -4.14 -5.63
CA ALA A 105 -25.70 -4.08 -4.47
C ALA A 105 -27.05 -4.76 -4.76
N ARG A 106 -27.62 -4.49 -5.94
CA ARG A 106 -28.87 -5.11 -6.38
C ARG A 106 -28.72 -6.62 -6.59
N ALA A 107 -27.60 -7.07 -7.15
CA ALA A 107 -27.29 -8.50 -7.31
C ALA A 107 -27.09 -9.20 -5.98
N THR A 108 -26.42 -8.55 -5.01
CA THR A 108 -26.28 -9.04 -3.64
C THR A 108 -27.66 -9.24 -3.01
N TYR A 109 -28.50 -8.21 -3.02
CA TYR A 109 -29.87 -8.31 -2.51
C TYR A 109 -30.67 -9.42 -3.22
N GLY A 110 -30.56 -9.52 -4.55
CA GLY A 110 -31.17 -10.56 -5.36
C GLY A 110 -30.73 -11.97 -4.95
N ALA A 111 -29.44 -12.21 -4.76
CA ALA A 111 -28.90 -13.52 -4.37
C ALA A 111 -29.44 -13.98 -3.00
N PHE A 112 -29.58 -13.06 -2.04
CA PHE A 112 -30.17 -13.35 -0.74
C PHE A 112 -31.66 -13.66 -0.82
N ILE A 113 -32.43 -12.87 -1.58
CA ILE A 113 -33.86 -13.12 -1.78
C ILE A 113 -34.10 -14.43 -2.52
N PHE A 114 -33.33 -14.73 -3.57
CA PHE A 114 -33.40 -15.99 -4.30
C PHE A 114 -33.23 -17.19 -3.36
N HIS A 115 -32.18 -17.21 -2.55
CA HIS A 115 -31.95 -18.30 -1.59
C HIS A 115 -33.01 -18.37 -0.48
N LYS A 116 -33.57 -17.23 -0.07
CA LYS A 116 -34.66 -17.21 0.92
C LYS A 116 -35.92 -17.90 0.36
N ILE A 117 -36.28 -17.60 -0.89
CA ILE A 117 -37.44 -18.20 -1.58
C ILE A 117 -37.15 -19.67 -1.95
N GLU A 118 -35.95 -19.98 -2.44
CA GLU A 118 -35.57 -21.36 -2.77
C GLU A 118 -35.65 -22.27 -1.53
N LYS A 119 -35.26 -21.75 -0.37
CA LYS A 119 -35.39 -22.46 0.90
C LYS A 119 -36.84 -22.68 1.34
N SER A 120 -37.78 -21.80 0.99
CA SER A 120 -39.19 -21.97 1.34
C SER A 120 -39.91 -22.92 0.37
N ASP A 121 -39.56 -22.87 -0.91
CA ASP A 121 -40.34 -23.51 -1.97
C ASP A 121 -39.82 -24.90 -2.34
N ASN A 122 -38.54 -25.19 -2.10
CA ASN A 122 -37.90 -26.43 -2.49
C ASN A 122 -37.68 -27.35 -1.26
N PRO A 123 -38.45 -28.45 -1.12
CA PRO A 123 -38.29 -29.38 0.00
C PRO A 123 -36.95 -30.12 -0.02
N ASP A 124 -36.29 -30.22 -1.19
CA ASP A 124 -34.96 -30.80 -1.35
C ASP A 124 -33.83 -29.78 -1.21
N TYR A 125 -34.12 -28.56 -0.74
CA TYR A 125 -33.12 -27.53 -0.53
C TYR A 125 -32.05 -28.00 0.46
N ARG A 126 -30.84 -28.26 -0.07
CA ARG A 126 -29.69 -28.60 0.76
C ARG A 126 -29.08 -27.32 1.32
N PRO A 127 -29.08 -27.13 2.66
CA PRO A 127 -28.35 -26.02 3.24
C PRO A 127 -26.87 -26.16 2.86
N VAL A 128 -26.22 -25.03 2.60
CA VAL A 128 -24.77 -24.95 2.40
C VAL A 128 -24.05 -25.69 3.53
N ARG A 129 -23.13 -26.58 3.14
CA ARG A 129 -22.42 -27.49 4.05
C ARG A 129 -21.74 -26.68 5.15
N LYS A 130 -21.94 -27.02 6.42
CA LYS A 130 -21.49 -26.20 7.58
C LYS A 130 -20.02 -25.74 7.51
N TRP A 131 -19.15 -26.54 6.89
CA TRP A 131 -17.74 -26.19 6.69
C TRP A 131 -17.54 -24.92 5.85
N THR A 132 -18.43 -24.59 4.92
CA THR A 132 -18.34 -23.33 4.15
C THR A 132 -18.54 -22.09 5.01
N TYR A 133 -19.24 -22.19 6.14
CA TYR A 133 -19.28 -21.10 7.13
C TYR A 133 -17.98 -21.02 7.91
N PHE A 134 -17.41 -22.17 8.28
CA PHE A 134 -16.14 -22.24 9.01
C PHE A 134 -14.94 -21.76 8.18
N VAL A 135 -15.02 -21.87 6.85
CA VAL A 135 -14.00 -21.30 5.94
C VAL A 135 -14.39 -19.88 5.54
N GLY A 136 -15.63 -19.67 5.07
CA GLY A 136 -16.05 -18.39 4.50
C GLY A 136 -16.07 -17.22 5.48
N ILE A 137 -16.42 -17.44 6.76
CA ILE A 137 -16.42 -16.36 7.76
C ILE A 137 -14.99 -15.94 8.11
N PRO A 138 -14.05 -16.84 8.49
CA PRO A 138 -12.66 -16.47 8.68
C PRO A 138 -12.01 -15.87 7.44
N THR A 139 -12.26 -16.43 6.25
CA THR A 139 -11.72 -15.85 5.01
C THR A 139 -12.25 -14.44 4.78
N GLY A 140 -13.54 -14.19 5.00
CA GLY A 140 -14.12 -12.86 4.91
C GLY A 140 -13.54 -11.87 5.94
N LEU A 141 -13.31 -12.33 7.18
CA LEU A 141 -12.69 -11.52 8.23
C LEU A 141 -11.21 -11.23 7.95
N ILE A 142 -10.45 -12.21 7.45
CA ILE A 142 -9.06 -12.04 7.05
C ILE A 142 -8.97 -11.06 5.89
N ILE A 143 -9.82 -11.20 4.87
CA ILE A 143 -9.87 -10.24 3.76
C ILE A 143 -10.19 -8.85 4.30
N LEU A 144 -11.21 -8.71 5.15
CA LEU A 144 -11.55 -7.42 5.77
C LEU A 144 -10.38 -6.83 6.57
N LEU A 145 -9.69 -7.64 7.37
CA LEU A 145 -8.53 -7.22 8.16
C LEU A 145 -7.38 -6.77 7.25
N LEU A 146 -7.03 -7.56 6.22
CA LEU A 146 -6.00 -7.20 5.26
C LEU A 146 -6.36 -5.93 4.50
N THR A 147 -7.64 -5.73 4.18
CA THR A 147 -8.09 -4.49 3.54
C THR A 147 -8.01 -3.29 4.47
N ILE A 148 -8.36 -3.45 5.76
CA ILE A 148 -8.17 -2.37 6.76
C ILE A 148 -6.69 -2.05 6.90
N LEU A 149 -5.82 -3.06 7.01
CA LEU A 149 -4.37 -2.87 7.10
C LEU A 149 -3.80 -2.16 5.86
N GLY A 150 -4.23 -2.57 4.65
CA GLY A 150 -3.83 -1.90 3.41
C GLY A 150 -4.35 -0.47 3.32
N LEU A 151 -5.55 -0.17 3.81
CA LEU A 151 -6.03 1.21 3.90
C LEU A 151 -5.23 2.03 4.91
N MET A 152 -4.86 1.43 6.05
CA MET A 152 -4.01 2.09 7.05
C MET A 152 -2.61 2.37 6.49
N SER A 153 -2.04 1.50 5.67
CA SER A 153 -0.72 1.73 5.05
C SER A 153 -0.73 2.82 3.98
N MET A 154 -1.90 3.17 3.44
CA MET A 154 -2.05 4.29 2.51
C MET A 154 -2.36 5.62 3.21
N THR A 155 -2.61 5.60 4.52
CA THR A 155 -2.76 6.81 5.33
C THR A 155 -1.45 7.09 6.07
N GLU A 156 -1.12 8.36 6.34
CA GLU A 156 0.08 8.76 7.13
C GLU A 156 0.11 8.20 8.58
N ILE A 157 -0.87 7.38 8.95
CA ILE A 157 -0.92 6.63 10.21
C ILE A 157 0.18 5.56 10.28
N ILE A 158 0.64 5.08 9.13
CA ILE A 158 1.78 4.15 9.00
C ILE A 158 2.96 4.95 8.41
N PRO A 159 4.13 4.98 9.07
CA PRO A 159 5.31 5.63 8.52
C PRO A 159 5.65 5.08 7.14
N SER A 160 5.99 5.97 6.21
CA SER A 160 6.43 5.57 4.86
C SER A 160 7.79 4.86 4.93
N ASN A 161 7.87 3.64 4.42
CA ASN A 161 9.09 2.87 4.20
C ASN A 161 9.85 3.31 2.92
N ASN A 162 9.67 4.55 2.48
CA ASN A 162 10.36 5.14 1.35
C ASN A 162 11.30 6.24 1.84
N VAL A 163 12.40 6.45 1.12
CA VAL A 163 13.18 7.68 1.30
C VAL A 163 12.38 8.86 0.75
N LEU A 164 12.10 9.82 1.61
CA LEU A 164 11.29 11.00 1.28
C LEU A 164 12.11 12.29 1.41
N ASN A 165 11.66 13.33 0.71
CA ASN A 165 12.25 14.65 0.83
C ASN A 165 11.79 15.32 2.13
N GLY A 166 12.68 16.02 2.83
CA GLY A 166 12.33 16.67 4.11
C GLY A 166 11.26 17.75 4.00
N ILE A 167 11.00 18.31 2.81
CA ILE A 167 9.86 19.22 2.55
C ILE A 167 8.51 18.49 2.70
N GLU A 168 8.50 17.18 2.47
CA GLU A 168 7.31 16.33 2.58
C GLU A 168 7.05 15.85 4.02
N MET A 169 7.90 16.22 4.99
CA MET A 169 7.72 15.83 6.39
C MET A 169 6.52 16.58 7.02
N SER A 170 5.60 15.82 7.63
CA SER A 170 4.49 16.39 8.40
C SER A 170 5.00 17.13 9.64
N GLN A 171 4.25 18.16 10.08
CA GLN A 171 4.60 18.90 11.31
C GLN A 171 4.56 17.99 12.54
N ASP A 172 3.59 17.07 12.62
CA ASP A 172 3.48 16.11 13.73
C ASP A 172 4.73 15.21 13.84
N ASN A 173 5.25 14.74 12.70
CA ASN A 173 6.49 13.95 12.69
C ASN A 173 7.69 14.80 13.12
N ARG A 174 7.77 16.04 12.63
CA ARG A 174 8.84 16.98 13.02
C ARG A 174 8.82 17.28 14.50
N ASP A 175 7.65 17.57 15.08
CA ASP A 175 7.47 17.83 16.50
C ASP A 175 7.80 16.60 17.34
N THR A 176 7.49 15.40 16.84
CA THR A 176 7.88 14.14 17.48
C THR A 176 9.41 13.98 17.51
N LEU A 177 10.11 14.27 16.41
CA LEU A 177 11.57 14.22 16.39
C LEU A 177 12.22 15.25 17.33
N ILE A 178 11.65 16.46 17.41
CA ILE A 178 12.13 17.53 18.30
C ILE A 178 11.88 17.19 19.78
N SER A 179 10.67 16.73 20.11
CA SER A 179 10.29 16.40 21.50
C SER A 179 11.03 15.19 22.08
N ASN A 180 11.65 14.38 21.22
CA ASN A 180 12.49 13.24 21.60
C ASN A 180 14.00 13.54 21.43
N ASP A 181 14.39 14.81 21.26
CA ASP A 181 15.79 15.25 21.15
C ASP A 181 16.58 14.60 20.00
N ILE A 182 15.90 14.14 18.93
CA ILE A 182 16.54 13.55 17.74
C ILE A 182 17.09 14.65 16.83
N ILE A 183 16.37 15.76 16.71
CA ILE A 183 16.75 16.95 15.94
C ILE A 183 16.49 18.23 16.74
N ASN A 184 17.20 19.29 16.40
CA ASN A 184 16.92 20.63 16.91
C ASN A 184 15.80 21.31 16.09
N SER A 185 15.18 22.34 16.69
CA SER A 185 14.15 23.15 16.01
C SER A 185 14.64 23.81 14.71
N ASP A 186 15.94 24.05 14.61
CA ASP A 186 16.57 24.80 13.53
C ASP A 186 17.20 23.86 12.49
N ASP A 187 17.18 22.55 12.71
CA ASP A 187 17.70 21.59 11.76
C ASP A 187 16.82 21.54 10.51
N HIS A 188 17.47 21.67 9.36
CA HIS A 188 16.89 21.47 8.04
C HIS A 188 17.17 20.04 7.57
N ILE A 189 16.10 19.28 7.37
CA ILE A 189 16.16 17.91 6.86
C ILE A 189 16.01 17.97 5.34
N GLU A 190 16.97 17.42 4.61
CA GLU A 190 16.93 17.31 3.15
C GLU A 190 16.25 16.00 2.72
N TYR A 191 16.62 14.90 3.36
CA TYR A 191 16.01 13.58 3.17
C TYR A 191 15.82 12.87 4.50
N TYR A 192 14.79 12.03 4.57
CA TYR A 192 14.57 11.14 5.70
C TYR A 192 14.07 9.77 5.25
N TYR A 193 14.32 8.78 6.09
CA TYR A 193 13.82 7.43 5.95
C TYR A 193 13.53 6.86 7.34
N PHE A 194 12.39 6.19 7.51
CA PHE A 194 12.00 5.55 8.76
C PHE A 194 11.89 4.03 8.54
N ASP A 195 12.50 3.27 9.44
CA ASP A 195 12.56 1.81 9.39
C ASP A 195 11.27 1.20 9.99
N GLY A 196 10.54 1.99 10.77
CA GLY A 196 9.36 1.58 11.53
C GLY A 196 8.10 1.37 10.70
N LEU A 197 7.39 0.27 10.97
CA LEU A 197 6.06 0.01 10.40
C LEU A 197 4.93 0.67 11.19
N VAL A 198 5.14 1.07 12.44
CA VAL A 198 4.07 1.57 13.33
C VAL A 198 4.43 2.92 13.93
N SER A 199 5.70 3.17 14.24
CA SER A 199 6.16 4.43 14.81
C SER A 199 7.38 4.95 14.06
N ILE A 200 7.44 6.26 13.84
CA ILE A 200 8.67 6.89 13.31
C ILE A 200 9.84 6.75 14.29
N LEU A 201 9.58 6.45 15.56
CA LEU A 201 10.60 6.27 16.61
C LEU A 201 11.18 4.85 16.64
N ASP A 202 10.65 3.91 15.84
CA ASP A 202 11.18 2.54 15.76
C ASP A 202 12.57 2.50 15.10
N GLY A 203 12.95 3.59 14.43
CA GLY A 203 14.27 3.79 13.86
C GLY A 203 14.21 4.55 12.55
N GLY A 204 15.31 5.18 12.18
CA GLY A 204 15.43 5.85 10.89
C GLY A 204 16.72 6.62 10.72
N VAL A 205 16.90 7.15 9.51
CA VAL A 205 18.05 7.95 9.11
C VAL A 205 17.61 9.27 8.49
N LEU A 206 18.26 10.35 8.92
CA LEU A 206 18.02 11.71 8.46
C LEU A 206 19.30 12.27 7.83
N LEU A 207 19.15 12.92 6.68
CA LEU A 207 20.18 13.72 6.06
C LEU A 207 19.85 15.20 6.28
N THR A 208 20.71 15.92 7.01
CA THR A 208 20.56 17.35 7.25
C THR A 208 21.50 18.16 6.34
N ASP A 209 21.57 19.47 6.59
CA ASP A 209 22.51 20.35 5.90
C ASP A 209 23.98 20.11 6.24
N ASP A 210 24.29 19.52 7.39
CA ASP A 210 25.65 19.42 7.93
C ASP A 210 26.07 18.02 8.42
N ARG A 211 25.12 17.12 8.66
CA ARG A 211 25.36 15.79 9.22
C ARG A 211 24.34 14.76 8.77
N ILE A 212 24.68 13.50 9.02
CA ILE A 212 23.77 12.38 8.97
C ILE A 212 23.43 11.96 10.40
N ILE A 213 22.15 11.69 10.66
CA ILE A 213 21.62 11.30 11.96
C ILE A 213 20.97 9.94 11.81
N LEU A 214 21.44 8.94 12.55
CA LEU A 214 20.80 7.65 12.71
C LEU A 214 20.18 7.62 14.11
N PHE A 215 18.92 7.24 14.21
CA PHE A 215 18.29 7.03 15.51
C PHE A 215 17.58 5.69 15.55
N MET A 216 17.57 5.04 16.71
CA MET A 216 16.93 3.74 16.92
C MET A 216 16.71 3.49 18.42
N PRO A 217 15.66 2.76 18.81
CA PRO A 217 15.44 2.39 20.20
C PRO A 217 16.46 1.33 20.65
N ASP A 218 16.90 1.43 21.91
CA ASP A 218 17.70 0.41 22.58
C ASP A 218 16.83 -0.75 23.14
N GLU A 219 17.46 -1.69 23.84
CA GLU A 219 16.76 -2.81 24.49
C GLU A 219 15.71 -2.35 25.53
N ASN A 220 15.84 -1.14 26.08
CA ASN A 220 14.95 -0.55 27.07
C ASN A 220 13.91 0.41 26.45
N GLN A 221 13.87 0.53 25.12
CA GLN A 221 13.02 1.50 24.40
C GLN A 221 13.44 2.97 24.58
N GLU A 222 14.68 3.23 25.01
CA GLU A 222 15.27 4.56 24.99
C GLU A 222 15.85 4.84 23.59
N ILE A 223 15.61 6.04 23.05
CA ILE A 223 16.07 6.39 21.70
C ILE A 223 17.56 6.73 21.74
N LEU A 224 18.35 5.92 21.04
CA LEU A 224 19.76 6.20 20.78
C LEU A 224 19.88 7.04 19.52
N VAL A 225 20.66 8.12 19.59
CA VAL A 225 20.91 9.03 18.47
C VAL A 225 22.40 9.04 18.17
N TYR A 226 22.75 8.60 16.96
CA TYR A 226 24.11 8.62 16.41
C TYR A 226 24.19 9.71 15.35
N GLN A 227 25.24 10.52 15.38
CA GLN A 227 25.43 11.62 14.45
C GLN A 227 26.84 11.57 13.87
N LEU A 228 26.98 11.87 12.58
CA LEU A 228 28.27 11.99 11.94
C LEU A 228 28.27 13.20 11.01
N TYR A 229 29.13 14.18 11.27
CA TYR A 229 29.20 15.38 10.46
C TYR A 229 29.89 15.11 9.12
N PHE A 230 29.50 15.82 8.07
CA PHE A 230 30.04 15.57 6.72
C PHE A 230 31.56 15.75 6.63
N TYR A 231 32.13 16.69 7.40
CA TYR A 231 33.58 16.89 7.45
C TYR A 231 34.33 15.74 8.13
N GLU A 232 33.63 14.91 8.91
CA GLU A 232 34.19 13.76 9.61
C GLU A 232 34.08 12.46 8.80
N ILE A 233 33.32 12.44 7.70
CA ILE A 233 33.11 11.23 6.89
C ILE A 233 34.34 10.94 6.04
N ALA A 234 34.78 9.68 6.05
CA ALA A 234 35.88 9.16 5.25
C ALA A 234 35.40 8.34 4.04
N SER A 235 34.42 7.45 4.22
CA SER A 235 33.87 6.62 3.14
C SER A 235 32.38 6.31 3.32
N ILE A 236 31.75 5.95 2.20
CA ILE A 236 30.38 5.40 2.15
C ILE A 236 30.45 4.11 1.35
N ASP A 237 30.15 3.00 1.99
CA ASP A 237 30.26 1.66 1.43
C ASP A 237 28.89 0.98 1.41
N LEU A 238 28.53 0.39 0.27
CA LEU A 238 27.37 -0.50 0.16
C LEU A 238 27.80 -1.89 0.67
N LEU A 239 27.21 -2.34 1.77
CA LEU A 239 27.53 -3.64 2.38
C LEU A 239 26.69 -4.76 1.78
N GLU A 240 25.40 -4.49 1.58
CA GLU A 240 24.45 -5.46 1.05
C GLU A 240 23.50 -4.76 0.09
N GLU A 241 23.40 -5.29 -1.13
CA GLU A 241 22.44 -4.82 -2.13
C GLU A 241 21.07 -5.44 -1.81
N GLY A 242 20.09 -4.59 -1.58
CA GLY A 242 18.73 -5.03 -1.28
C GLY A 242 17.98 -5.52 -2.53
N GLY A 243 16.71 -5.88 -2.35
CA GLY A 243 15.84 -6.40 -3.39
C GLY A 243 14.41 -5.91 -3.23
N ASP A 244 13.46 -6.52 -3.93
CA ASP A 244 12.05 -6.09 -3.93
C ASP A 244 11.39 -6.09 -2.54
N PHE A 245 11.98 -6.78 -1.55
CA PHE A 245 11.45 -6.90 -0.18
C PHE A 245 12.52 -6.68 0.90
N SER A 246 13.68 -6.13 0.57
CA SER A 246 14.77 -5.90 1.53
C SER A 246 15.54 -4.64 1.21
N ASP A 247 15.88 -3.86 2.23
CA ASP A 247 16.61 -2.61 2.06
C ASP A 247 18.07 -2.85 1.66
N SER A 248 18.66 -1.87 0.99
CA SER A 248 20.11 -1.83 0.77
C SER A 248 20.80 -1.34 2.04
N ILE A 249 21.83 -2.04 2.49
CA ILE A 249 22.56 -1.71 3.72
C ILE A 249 23.80 -0.91 3.40
N TYR A 250 23.87 0.30 3.94
CA TYR A 250 25.01 1.20 3.79
C TYR A 250 25.77 1.35 5.09
N LYS A 251 27.08 1.50 4.98
CA LYS A 251 27.96 1.87 6.08
C LYS A 251 28.67 3.17 5.76
N VAL A 252 28.56 4.14 6.66
CA VAL A 252 29.29 5.41 6.59
C VAL A 252 30.36 5.36 7.66
N THR A 253 31.63 5.45 7.24
CA THR A 253 32.78 5.39 8.13
C THR A 253 33.38 6.78 8.30
N GLY A 254 33.58 7.20 9.55
CA GLY A 254 34.25 8.43 9.92
C GLY A 254 35.77 8.34 9.85
N LYS A 255 36.44 9.49 9.90
CA LYS A 255 37.91 9.63 9.93
C LYS A 255 38.52 9.17 11.25
N ALA A 256 37.75 9.23 12.35
CA ALA A 256 38.18 8.78 13.66
C ALA A 256 38.11 7.25 13.78
N PRO A 257 39.01 6.61 14.55
CA PRO A 257 38.93 5.19 14.84
C PRO A 257 37.56 4.84 15.46
N ASP A 258 36.98 3.73 15.02
CA ASP A 258 35.69 3.20 15.50
C ASP A 258 34.47 4.14 15.33
N SER A 259 34.60 5.22 14.54
CA SER A 259 33.47 6.09 14.19
C SER A 259 32.80 5.59 12.91
N TRP A 260 31.62 5.02 13.01
CA TRP A 260 30.82 4.60 11.85
C TRP A 260 29.33 4.50 12.22
N ILE A 261 28.47 4.62 11.21
CA ILE A 261 27.04 4.32 11.30
C ILE A 261 26.65 3.36 10.16
N GLN A 262 25.68 2.51 10.41
CA GLN A 262 25.13 1.57 9.44
C GLN A 262 23.60 1.70 9.44
N PHE A 263 23.00 1.75 8.25
CA PHE A 263 21.56 1.91 8.11
C PHE A 263 21.06 1.26 6.81
N GLY A 264 19.78 0.90 6.81
CA GLY A 264 19.07 0.45 5.61
C GLY A 264 18.48 1.63 4.85
N LEU A 265 18.33 1.48 3.53
CA LEU A 265 17.53 2.38 2.70
C LEU A 265 16.70 1.57 1.69
N SER A 266 15.43 1.92 1.59
CA SER A 266 14.49 1.28 0.65
C SER A 266 14.86 1.54 -0.82
N LEU A 267 14.66 0.51 -1.64
CA LEU A 267 14.80 0.55 -3.09
C LEU A 267 13.61 1.22 -3.79
N GLU A 268 12.49 1.36 -3.08
CA GLU A 268 11.29 1.94 -3.65
C GLU A 268 11.55 3.36 -4.18
N LYS A 269 11.04 3.64 -5.39
CA LYS A 269 11.15 4.94 -6.09
C LYS A 269 12.59 5.46 -6.26
N ASN A 270 13.58 4.56 -6.28
CA ASN A 270 15.02 4.86 -6.30
C ASN A 270 15.42 5.79 -5.13
N GLY A 271 14.77 5.63 -3.99
CA GLY A 271 14.99 6.46 -2.80
C GLY A 271 16.43 6.38 -2.30
N HIS A 272 16.99 5.17 -2.19
CA HIS A 272 18.36 4.99 -1.72
C HIS A 272 19.40 5.71 -2.60
N GLU A 273 19.22 5.73 -3.93
CA GLU A 273 20.18 6.33 -4.85
C GLU A 273 20.23 7.84 -4.61
N LYS A 274 19.05 8.47 -4.53
CA LYS A 274 18.92 9.91 -4.26
C LYS A 274 19.54 10.30 -2.93
N PHE A 275 19.29 9.50 -1.88
CA PHE A 275 19.86 9.76 -0.55
C PHE A 275 21.39 9.71 -0.58
N ILE A 276 21.96 8.65 -1.16
CA ILE A 276 23.40 8.43 -1.19
C ILE A 276 24.11 9.42 -2.11
N GLU A 277 23.51 9.79 -3.24
CA GLU A 277 24.01 10.84 -4.11
C GLU A 277 24.03 12.21 -3.42
N ALA A 278 22.95 12.56 -2.70
CA ALA A 278 22.89 13.79 -1.91
C ALA A 278 23.99 13.81 -0.83
N LEU A 279 24.15 12.72 -0.08
CA LEU A 279 25.19 12.58 0.93
C LEU A 279 26.60 12.72 0.33
N ARG A 280 26.91 12.03 -0.79
CA ARG A 280 28.21 12.13 -1.48
C ARG A 280 28.49 13.55 -1.97
N SER A 281 27.48 14.22 -2.50
CA SER A 281 27.58 15.62 -2.96
C SER A 281 27.94 16.57 -1.81
N LYS A 282 27.32 16.41 -0.64
CA LYS A 282 27.60 17.22 0.56
C LYS A 282 29.01 17.02 1.07
N ILE A 283 29.47 15.76 1.20
CA ILE A 283 30.85 15.45 1.62
C ILE A 283 31.88 16.10 0.69
N THR A 284 31.67 15.98 -0.62
CA THR A 284 32.59 16.54 -1.62
C THR A 284 32.68 18.06 -1.52
N ARG A 285 31.55 18.75 -1.33
CA ARG A 285 31.51 20.21 -1.15
C ARG A 285 32.24 20.66 0.11
N THR A 286 32.10 19.92 1.20
CA THR A 286 32.78 20.23 2.46
C THR A 286 34.30 20.10 2.30
N THR A 287 34.79 19.03 1.65
CA THR A 287 36.23 18.85 1.39
C THR A 287 36.83 19.86 0.40
N ALA A 288 36.03 20.51 -0.43
CA ALA A 288 36.50 21.51 -1.40
C ALA A 288 36.58 22.94 -0.81
N ASN A 289 35.96 23.17 0.36
CA ASN A 289 35.94 24.46 1.05
C ASN A 289 36.93 24.53 2.24
N GLU A 290 37.70 23.46 2.47
CA GLU A 290 38.86 23.41 3.39
C GLU A 290 40.18 23.68 2.64
#